data_AF-C3XYN7-F1
#
_entry.id   AF-C3XYN7-F1
#
_cell.length_a   1.000
_cell.length_b   1.000
_cell.length_c   1.000
_cell.angle_alpha   90.00
_cell.angle_beta   90.00
_cell.angle_gamma   90.00
#
_symmetry.space_group_name_H-M   'P 1'
#
loop_
_entity.id
_entity.type
_entity.pdbx_description
1 polymer ?
#
loop_
_entity_poly.entity_id
_entity_poly.type
_entity_poly.pdbx_seq_one_letter_code
_entity_poly.pdbx_strand_id
1 'polypeptide(L)'
;MPCDAWTLDQLRQKSNVDLWKLWYVLLKERNMLLTLEQEAIRQVERMPSEERLEKVTESMDNLIEVLLEREKALRLLKTGREEEVPGKFLFNVFGQKYYRRFKPYPMPVMMNTSFNKKYWTFPTFVEYYIRLREEKYEKRKFAQAHAERRWWAKMVEKFPNLKDQKTPWEEREEKKQRDKEQRLREIKERDY
;
A
#
# COMPACT_ATOMS: atom_id res chain seq x y z
N MET A 1 -17.83 -9.90 -27.89
CA MET A 1 -18.03 -9.27 -26.57
C MET A 1 -16.68 -8.74 -26.12
N PRO A 2 -16.58 -7.51 -25.59
CA PRO A 2 -15.33 -7.07 -24.99
C PRO A 2 -15.04 -8.04 -23.83
N CYS A 3 -13.92 -8.74 -23.89
CA CYS A 3 -13.52 -9.59 -22.77
C CYS A 3 -13.16 -8.68 -21.59
N ASP A 4 -13.84 -8.88 -20.48
CA ASP A 4 -13.53 -8.20 -19.22
C ASP A 4 -12.28 -8.79 -18.58
N ALA A 5 -11.67 -8.05 -17.66
CA ALA A 5 -10.54 -8.53 -16.85
C ALA A 5 -10.98 -9.68 -15.93
N TRP A 6 -10.05 -10.56 -15.58
CA TRP A 6 -10.29 -11.64 -14.63
C TRP A 6 -10.55 -11.06 -13.24
N THR A 7 -11.71 -11.36 -12.67
CA THR A 7 -12.08 -10.91 -11.33
C THR A 7 -11.50 -11.82 -10.25
N LEU A 8 -11.26 -11.28 -9.04
CA LEU A 8 -10.74 -12.03 -7.90
C LEU A 8 -11.56 -13.28 -7.58
N ASP A 9 -12.89 -13.17 -7.62
CA ASP A 9 -13.78 -14.28 -7.28
C ASP A 9 -13.73 -15.43 -8.29
N GLN A 10 -13.58 -15.11 -9.58
CA GLN A 10 -13.37 -16.12 -10.62
C GLN A 10 -12.06 -16.87 -10.41
N LEU A 11 -10.99 -16.15 -10.05
CA LEU A 11 -9.66 -16.71 -9.82
C LEU A 11 -9.59 -17.54 -8.52
N ARG A 12 -10.32 -17.14 -7.47
CA ARG A 12 -10.42 -17.89 -6.20
C ARG A 12 -11.01 -19.29 -6.38
N GLN A 13 -11.88 -19.49 -7.37
CA GLN A 13 -12.47 -20.80 -7.68
C GLN A 13 -11.52 -21.73 -8.46
N LYS A 14 -10.40 -21.23 -9.00
CA LYS A 14 -9.47 -22.03 -9.83
C LYS A 14 -8.39 -22.72 -9.02
N SER A 15 -7.92 -23.87 -9.52
CA SER A 15 -6.79 -24.61 -8.94
C SER A 15 -5.46 -23.85 -9.12
N ASN A 16 -4.48 -24.10 -8.25
CA ASN A 16 -3.15 -23.47 -8.39
C ASN A 16 -2.46 -23.83 -9.72
N VAL A 17 -2.70 -25.04 -10.24
CA VAL A 17 -2.14 -25.50 -11.52
C VAL A 17 -2.72 -24.69 -12.68
N ASP A 18 -4.03 -24.41 -12.65
CA ASP A 18 -4.69 -23.61 -13.69
C ASP A 18 -4.30 -22.13 -13.60
N LEU A 19 -4.15 -21.59 -12.39
CA LEU A 19 -3.63 -20.23 -12.19
C LEU A 19 -2.22 -20.08 -12.75
N TRP A 20 -1.34 -21.06 -12.51
CA TRP A 20 0.02 -21.04 -13.06
C TRP A 20 0.01 -21.09 -14.59
N LYS A 21 -0.84 -21.92 -15.21
CA LYS A 21 -1.01 -21.93 -16.67
C LYS A 21 -1.57 -20.61 -17.20
N LEU A 22 -2.58 -20.06 -16.53
CA LEU A 22 -3.20 -18.78 -16.90
C LEU A 22 -2.20 -17.64 -16.87
N TRP A 23 -1.31 -17.61 -15.86
CA TRP A 23 -0.23 -16.63 -15.78
C TRP A 23 0.63 -16.58 -17.04
N TYR A 24 1.03 -17.73 -17.61
CA TYR A 24 1.81 -17.74 -18.87
C TYR A 24 1.01 -17.30 -20.08
N VAL A 25 -0.30 -17.57 -20.12
CA VAL A 25 -1.16 -17.07 -21.19
C VAL A 25 -1.21 -15.55 -21.15
N LEU A 26 -1.48 -14.98 -19.97
CA LEU A 26 -1.51 -13.52 -19.75
C LEU A 26 -0.14 -12.87 -19.99
N LEU A 27 0.95 -13.52 -19.59
CA LEU A 27 2.30 -13.01 -19.80
C LEU A 27 2.66 -12.93 -21.28
N LYS A 28 2.32 -13.95 -22.09
CA LYS A 28 2.55 -13.91 -23.54
C LYS A 28 1.72 -12.83 -24.21
N GLU A 29 0.47 -12.69 -23.79
CA GLU A 29 -0.42 -11.64 -24.27
C GLU A 29 0.12 -10.24 -23.94
N ARG A 30 0.53 -10.01 -22.69
CA ARG A 30 1.17 -8.76 -22.27
C ARG A 30 2.41 -8.43 -23.09
N ASN A 31 3.29 -9.40 -23.31
CA ASN A 31 4.50 -9.19 -24.10
C ASN A 31 4.16 -8.82 -25.55
N MET A 32 3.15 -9.47 -26.15
CA MET A 32 2.68 -9.13 -27.49
C MET A 32 2.11 -7.70 -27.54
N LEU A 33 1.29 -7.31 -26.58
CA LEU A 33 0.73 -5.96 -26.52
C LEU A 33 1.80 -4.88 -26.31
N LEU A 34 2.79 -5.12 -25.45
CA LEU A 34 3.92 -4.20 -25.25
C LEU A 34 4.75 -4.04 -26.54
N THR A 35 4.94 -5.11 -27.33
CA THR A 35 5.61 -4.97 -28.63
C THR A 35 4.77 -4.17 -29.64
N LEU A 36 3.45 -4.33 -29.60
CA LEU A 36 2.54 -3.58 -30.45
C LEU A 36 2.54 -2.09 -30.09
N GLU A 37 2.48 -1.77 -28.79
CA GLU A 37 2.57 -0.41 -28.27
C GLU A 37 3.87 0.26 -28.74
N GLN A 38 4.99 -0.43 -28.60
CA GLN A 38 6.29 0.08 -29.05
C GLN A 38 6.35 0.32 -30.56
N GLU A 39 5.74 -0.56 -31.37
CA GLU A 39 5.69 -0.37 -32.82
C GLU A 39 4.73 0.76 -33.22
N ALA A 40 3.59 0.92 -32.53
CA ALA A 40 2.69 2.06 -32.74
C ALA A 40 3.38 3.40 -32.45
N ILE A 41 4.14 3.48 -31.35
CA ILE A 41 4.98 4.64 -31.03
C ILE A 41 6.01 4.90 -32.13
N ARG A 42 6.66 3.85 -32.63
CA ARG A 42 7.67 3.96 -33.71
C ARG A 42 7.04 4.48 -35.02
N GLN A 43 5.84 4.02 -35.36
CA GLN A 43 5.11 4.45 -36.54
C GLN A 43 4.37 5.79 -36.34
N VAL A 44 4.42 6.36 -35.12
CA VAL A 44 3.68 7.58 -34.74
C VAL A 44 2.16 7.40 -34.95
N GLU A 45 1.68 6.19 -34.74
CA GLU A 45 0.26 5.82 -34.79
C GLU A 45 -0.27 5.52 -33.39
N ARG A 46 -1.58 5.62 -33.20
CA ARG A 46 -2.20 5.22 -31.94
C ARG A 46 -2.36 3.71 -31.91
N MET A 47 -2.16 3.14 -30.72
CA MET A 47 -2.42 1.72 -30.50
C MET A 47 -3.90 1.40 -30.77
N PRO A 48 -4.22 0.36 -31.55
CA PRO A 48 -5.61 0.00 -31.84
C PRO A 48 -6.45 -0.40 -30.63
N SER A 49 -5.85 -0.90 -29.53
CA SER A 49 -6.59 -1.37 -28.34
C SER A 49 -5.77 -1.27 -27.05
N GLU A 50 -5.51 -0.05 -26.58
CA GLU A 50 -4.76 0.21 -25.33
C GLU A 50 -5.47 -0.35 -24.08
N GLU A 51 -6.81 -0.30 -24.04
CA GLU A 51 -7.64 -0.84 -22.95
C GLU A 51 -7.37 -2.33 -22.67
N ARG A 52 -6.94 -3.10 -23.68
CA ARG A 52 -6.63 -4.52 -23.51
C ARG A 52 -5.39 -4.72 -22.64
N LEU A 53 -4.40 -3.83 -22.75
CA LEU A 53 -3.19 -3.90 -21.92
C LEU A 53 -3.55 -3.69 -20.45
N GLU A 54 -4.37 -2.67 -20.17
CA GLU A 54 -4.87 -2.37 -18.82
C GLU A 54 -5.60 -3.58 -18.20
N LYS A 55 -6.51 -4.20 -18.95
CA LYS A 55 -7.25 -5.40 -18.50
C LYS A 55 -6.35 -6.61 -18.25
N VAL A 56 -5.33 -6.80 -19.08
CA VAL A 56 -4.35 -7.89 -18.87
C VAL A 56 -3.51 -7.61 -17.64
N THR A 57 -3.08 -6.36 -17.42
CA THR A 57 -2.33 -5.98 -16.22
C THR A 57 -3.17 -6.16 -14.95
N GLU A 58 -4.42 -5.71 -14.95
CA GLU A 58 -5.36 -5.89 -13.84
C GLU A 58 -5.58 -7.38 -13.54
N SER A 59 -5.77 -8.20 -14.59
CA SER A 59 -5.90 -9.65 -14.45
C SER A 59 -4.66 -10.30 -13.85
N MET A 60 -3.46 -9.83 -14.20
CA MET A 60 -2.20 -10.33 -13.65
C MET A 60 -2.04 -9.93 -12.16
N ASP A 61 -2.40 -8.71 -11.80
CA ASP A 61 -2.33 -8.22 -10.42
C ASP A 61 -3.32 -8.99 -9.53
N ASN A 62 -4.56 -9.19 -10.00
CA ASN A 62 -5.57 -10.00 -9.31
C ASN A 62 -5.10 -11.45 -9.11
N LEU A 63 -4.39 -12.02 -10.07
CA LEU A 63 -3.83 -13.38 -9.96
C LEU A 63 -2.75 -13.45 -8.88
N ILE A 64 -1.85 -12.46 -8.81
CA ILE A 64 -0.84 -12.36 -7.75
C ILE A 64 -1.52 -12.21 -6.39
N GLU A 65 -2.54 -11.37 -6.27
CA GLU A 65 -3.27 -11.16 -5.02
C GLU A 65 -3.87 -12.47 -4.49
N VAL A 66 -4.58 -13.23 -5.32
CA VAL A 66 -5.15 -14.53 -4.91
C VAL A 66 -4.06 -15.53 -4.49
N LEU A 67 -2.91 -15.53 -5.16
CA LEU A 67 -1.79 -16.40 -4.76
C LEU A 67 -1.20 -15.98 -3.40
N LEU A 68 -1.02 -14.69 -3.17
CA LEU A 68 -0.52 -14.15 -1.89
C LEU A 68 -1.52 -14.38 -0.75
N GLU A 69 -2.82 -14.23 -0.99
CA GLU A 69 -3.89 -14.56 -0.04
C GLU A 69 -3.78 -16.03 0.41
N ARG A 70 -3.68 -16.95 -0.56
CA ARG A 70 -3.56 -18.39 -0.31
C ARG A 70 -2.29 -18.73 0.47
N GLU A 71 -1.15 -18.16 0.07
CA GLU A 71 0.12 -18.39 0.76
C GLU A 71 0.10 -17.84 2.19
N LYS A 72 -0.45 -16.64 2.38
CA LYS A 72 -0.61 -16.02 3.70
C LYS A 72 -1.50 -16.87 4.61
N ALA A 73 -2.62 -17.37 4.13
CA ALA A 73 -3.52 -18.25 4.89
C ALA A 73 -2.81 -19.55 5.32
N LEU A 74 -2.07 -20.18 4.39
CA LEU A 74 -1.31 -21.39 4.68
C LEU A 74 -0.20 -21.13 5.72
N ARG A 75 0.50 -20.00 5.60
CA ARG A 75 1.57 -19.59 6.51
C ARG A 75 1.04 -19.33 7.91
N LEU A 76 -0.09 -18.63 8.03
CA LEU A 76 -0.77 -18.38 9.30
C LEU A 76 -1.17 -19.68 9.99
N LEU A 77 -1.74 -20.65 9.25
CA LEU A 77 -2.10 -21.95 9.82
C LEU A 77 -0.87 -22.72 10.31
N LYS A 78 0.22 -22.74 9.52
CA LYS A 78 1.42 -23.51 9.83
C LYS A 78 2.29 -22.90 10.94
N THR A 79 2.43 -21.58 10.96
CA THR A 79 3.44 -20.87 11.78
C THR A 79 2.86 -19.79 12.68
N GLY A 80 1.61 -19.37 12.47
CA GLY A 80 1.00 -18.23 13.17
C GLY A 80 1.56 -16.86 12.77
N ARG A 81 2.41 -16.78 11.73
CA ARG A 81 3.03 -15.52 11.29
C ARG A 81 2.36 -14.99 10.03
N GLU A 82 2.07 -13.68 10.02
CA GLU A 82 1.53 -12.99 8.85
C GLU A 82 2.59 -12.75 7.76
N GLU A 83 3.77 -12.31 8.17
CA GLU A 83 4.84 -11.90 7.26
C GLU A 83 5.64 -13.11 6.74
N GLU A 84 5.95 -13.12 5.45
CA GLU A 84 6.80 -14.16 4.83
C GLU A 84 8.25 -14.03 5.28
N VAL A 85 8.76 -12.80 5.24
CA VAL A 85 10.12 -12.47 5.67
C VAL A 85 10.02 -11.63 6.93
N PRO A 86 10.56 -12.11 8.07
CA PRO A 86 10.54 -11.33 9.29
C PRO A 86 11.29 -10.02 9.10
N GLY A 87 10.80 -8.98 9.75
CA GLY A 87 11.48 -7.70 9.82
C GLY A 87 11.33 -7.04 11.18
N LYS A 88 12.01 -5.91 11.34
CA LYS A 88 11.92 -5.08 12.54
C LYS A 88 11.89 -3.62 12.17
N PHE A 89 11.18 -2.84 12.96
CA PHE A 89 11.30 -1.39 12.93
C PHE A 89 12.64 -0.99 13.53
N LEU A 90 13.42 -0.22 12.77
CA LEU A 90 14.70 0.32 13.18
C LEU A 90 14.71 1.83 12.96
N PHE A 91 15.70 2.49 13.52
CA PHE A 91 15.96 3.88 13.22
C PHE A 91 17.11 4.02 12.22
N ASN A 92 17.00 4.99 11.33
CA ASN A 92 18.11 5.42 10.51
C ASN A 92 19.02 6.37 11.32
N VAL A 93 20.19 6.70 10.79
CA VAL A 93 21.14 7.67 11.36
C VAL A 93 20.47 9.03 11.61
N PHE A 94 19.45 9.40 10.81
CA PHE A 94 18.65 10.62 10.98
C PHE A 94 17.49 10.52 11.97
N GLY A 95 17.40 9.43 12.76
CA GLY A 95 16.31 9.25 13.73
C GLY A 95 14.93 9.01 13.09
N GLN A 96 14.91 8.52 11.85
CA GLN A 96 13.68 8.14 11.15
C GLN A 96 13.39 6.67 11.38
N LYS A 97 12.20 6.35 11.86
CA LYS A 97 11.73 4.96 11.99
C LYS A 97 11.41 4.40 10.61
N TYR A 98 12.01 3.28 10.26
CA TYR A 98 11.70 2.55 9.03
C TYR A 98 11.61 1.05 9.31
N TYR A 99 10.75 0.36 8.55
CA TYR A 99 10.64 -1.08 8.64
C TYR A 99 11.72 -1.74 7.78
N ARG A 100 12.56 -2.58 8.38
CA ARG A 100 13.60 -3.32 7.67
C ARG A 100 13.25 -4.80 7.64
N ARG A 101 13.07 -5.33 6.42
CA ARG A 101 13.02 -6.78 6.17
C ARG A 101 14.41 -7.39 6.37
N PHE A 102 14.47 -8.54 7.04
CA PHE A 102 15.73 -9.27 7.16
C PHE A 102 16.14 -9.86 5.83
N LYS A 103 17.45 -9.87 5.57
CA LYS A 103 18.05 -10.52 4.41
C LYS A 103 18.73 -11.80 4.87
N PRO A 104 18.65 -12.90 4.12
CA PRO A 104 19.44 -14.08 4.41
C PRO A 104 20.93 -13.75 4.27
N TYR A 105 21.74 -14.21 5.22
CA TYR A 105 23.20 -14.11 5.17
C TYR A 105 23.79 -15.50 5.43
N PRO A 106 24.90 -15.86 4.77
CA PRO A 106 25.54 -17.16 4.97
C PRO A 106 26.23 -17.28 6.33
N MET A 107 26.50 -16.16 7.00
CA MET A 107 27.20 -16.10 8.29
C MET A 107 26.36 -15.38 9.35
N PRO A 108 26.54 -15.71 10.63
CA PRO A 108 25.92 -14.96 11.73
C PRO A 108 26.30 -13.46 11.72
N VAL A 109 25.38 -12.63 12.23
CA VAL A 109 25.51 -11.16 12.26
C VAL A 109 26.82 -10.70 12.93
N MET A 110 27.22 -11.36 14.02
CA MET A 110 28.43 -11.00 14.78
C MET A 110 29.71 -11.08 13.92
N MET A 111 29.77 -12.00 12.96
CA MET A 111 30.92 -12.18 12.06
C MET A 111 30.83 -11.32 10.80
N ASN A 112 29.66 -10.73 10.52
CA ASN A 112 29.43 -9.98 9.29
C ASN A 112 29.91 -8.53 9.41
N THR A 113 31.14 -8.28 8.93
CA THR A 113 31.75 -6.94 8.96
C THR A 113 30.98 -5.91 8.13
N SER A 114 30.39 -6.30 7.00
CA SER A 114 29.57 -5.40 6.17
C SER A 114 28.30 -4.95 6.91
N PHE A 115 27.64 -5.88 7.61
CA PHE A 115 26.47 -5.57 8.42
C PHE A 115 26.82 -4.70 9.64
N ASN A 116 27.92 -5.00 10.33
CA ASN A 116 28.32 -4.31 11.55
C ASN A 116 28.86 -2.90 11.29
N LYS A 117 29.34 -2.59 10.08
CA LYS A 117 29.74 -1.23 9.67
C LYS A 117 28.57 -0.25 9.60
N LYS A 118 27.32 -0.74 9.54
CA LYS A 118 26.15 0.13 9.40
C LYS A 118 25.69 0.62 10.78
N TYR A 119 25.44 1.92 10.90
CA TYR A 119 24.83 2.50 12.08
C TYR A 119 23.33 2.14 12.12
N TRP A 120 22.95 1.36 13.14
CA TRP A 120 21.57 0.91 13.36
C TRP A 120 20.77 1.79 14.33
N THR A 121 21.43 2.80 14.90
CA THR A 121 20.89 3.81 15.80
C THR A 121 21.28 5.20 15.32
N PHE A 122 20.65 6.22 15.89
CA PHE A 122 21.00 7.61 15.67
C PHE A 122 21.79 8.15 16.87
N PRO A 123 22.76 9.06 16.64
CA PRO A 123 23.42 9.79 17.72
C PRO A 123 22.46 10.72 18.48
N THR A 124 22.78 11.05 19.73
CA THR A 124 21.95 11.91 20.61
C THR A 124 21.70 13.31 20.03
N PHE A 125 22.67 13.91 19.33
CA PHE A 125 22.49 15.24 18.72
C PHE A 125 21.36 15.29 17.67
N VAL A 126 20.94 14.12 17.14
CA VAL A 126 19.87 14.03 16.16
C VAL A 126 18.49 14.27 16.78
N GLU A 127 18.35 14.10 18.10
CA GLU A 127 17.09 14.31 18.83
C GLU A 127 16.54 15.73 18.65
N TYR A 128 17.40 16.74 18.63
CA TYR A 128 17.00 18.13 18.35
C TYR A 128 16.33 18.26 16.99
N TYR A 129 16.88 17.61 15.96
CA TYR A 129 16.33 17.65 14.60
C TYR A 129 15.05 16.82 14.46
N ILE A 130 14.90 15.74 15.24
CA ILE A 130 13.65 14.99 15.33
C ILE A 130 12.54 15.91 15.84
N ARG A 131 12.78 16.60 16.96
CA ARG A 131 11.85 17.57 17.53
C ARG A 131 11.48 18.68 16.53
N LEU A 132 12.47 19.29 15.87
CA LEU A 132 12.20 20.33 14.86
C LEU A 132 11.33 19.82 13.70
N ARG A 133 11.53 18.57 13.28
CA ARG A 133 10.73 17.94 12.22
C ARG A 133 9.27 17.73 12.67
N GLU A 134 9.07 17.30 13.91
CA GLU A 134 7.75 17.13 14.52
C GLU A 134 7.04 18.48 14.65
N GLU A 135 7.72 19.50 15.18
CA GLU A 135 7.18 20.86 15.25
C GLU A 135 6.79 21.40 13.87
N LYS A 136 7.61 21.15 12.85
CA LYS A 136 7.30 21.53 11.46
C LYS A 136 6.10 20.77 10.91
N TYR A 137 5.96 19.48 11.22
CA TYR A 137 4.82 18.66 10.82
C TYR A 137 3.53 19.18 11.46
N GLU A 138 3.53 19.44 12.76
CA GLU A 138 2.38 19.99 13.47
C GLU A 138 2.01 21.39 12.97
N LYS A 139 2.99 22.26 12.72
CA LYS A 139 2.73 23.58 12.09
C LYS A 139 2.06 23.45 10.73
N ARG A 140 2.50 22.50 9.88
CA ARG A 140 1.90 22.25 8.56
C ARG A 140 0.47 21.72 8.68
N LYS A 141 0.25 20.75 9.57
CA LYS A 141 -1.06 20.17 9.85
C LYS A 141 -2.04 21.22 10.38
N PHE A 142 -1.59 22.06 11.31
CA PHE A 142 -2.35 23.19 11.82
C PHE A 142 -2.68 24.19 10.71
N ALA A 143 -1.69 24.60 9.90
CA ALA A 143 -1.92 25.51 8.79
C ALA A 143 -2.92 24.95 7.76
N GLN A 144 -2.86 23.65 7.45
CA GLN A 144 -3.82 22.96 6.60
C GLN A 144 -5.23 23.01 7.21
N ALA A 145 -5.38 22.63 8.48
CA ALA A 145 -6.67 22.70 9.18
C ALA A 145 -7.24 24.13 9.21
N HIS A 146 -6.38 25.14 9.41
CA HIS A 146 -6.78 26.54 9.33
C HIS A 146 -7.18 26.97 7.92
N ALA A 147 -6.47 26.51 6.87
CA ALA A 147 -6.84 26.76 5.49
C ALA A 147 -8.18 26.11 5.14
N GLU A 148 -8.39 24.87 5.55
CA GLU A 148 -9.66 24.14 5.39
C GLU A 148 -10.82 24.85 6.08
N ARG A 149 -10.64 25.29 7.34
CA ARG A 149 -11.67 26.05 8.07
C ARG A 149 -11.99 27.39 7.41
N ARG A 150 -10.97 28.12 6.95
CA ARG A 150 -11.18 29.38 6.21
C ARG A 150 -11.89 29.14 4.88
N TRP A 151 -11.53 28.08 4.17
CA TRP A 151 -12.17 27.69 2.93
C TRP A 151 -13.64 27.30 3.17
N TRP A 152 -13.91 26.52 4.21
CA TRP A 152 -15.27 26.15 4.61
C TRP A 152 -16.11 27.38 5.00
N ALA A 153 -15.56 28.31 5.78
CA ALA A 153 -16.24 29.56 6.12
C ALA A 153 -16.64 30.36 4.87
N LYS A 154 -15.74 30.48 3.88
CA LYS A 154 -16.06 31.10 2.58
C LYS A 154 -17.11 30.32 1.80
N MET A 155 -17.10 29.00 1.90
CA MET A 155 -18.07 28.14 1.23
C MET A 155 -19.47 28.29 1.83
N VAL A 156 -19.56 28.35 3.16
CA VAL A 156 -20.81 28.63 3.90
C VAL A 156 -21.35 30.03 3.60
N GLU A 157 -20.48 31.02 3.42
CA GLU A 157 -20.86 32.37 3.01
C GLU A 157 -21.48 32.38 1.60
N LYS A 158 -20.88 31.65 0.64
CA LYS A 158 -21.40 31.53 -0.73
C LYS A 158 -22.66 30.67 -0.84
N PHE A 159 -22.75 29.62 -0.02
CA PHE A 159 -23.83 28.66 -0.04
C PHE A 159 -24.42 28.51 1.37
N PRO A 160 -25.42 29.32 1.73
CA PRO A 160 -26.00 29.33 3.08
C PRO A 160 -26.59 27.97 3.52
N ASN A 161 -27.04 27.16 2.56
CA ASN A 161 -27.61 25.83 2.79
C ASN A 161 -26.61 24.83 3.40
N LEU A 162 -25.29 25.12 3.35
CA LEU A 162 -24.26 24.27 3.94
C LEU A 162 -24.12 24.45 5.46
N LYS A 163 -24.78 25.43 6.07
CA LYS A 163 -24.74 25.64 7.53
C LYS A 163 -25.34 24.49 8.31
N ASP A 164 -26.36 23.85 7.74
CA ASP A 164 -27.09 22.75 8.39
C ASP A 164 -26.39 21.39 8.19
N GLN A 165 -25.37 21.35 7.33
CA GLN A 165 -24.57 20.16 7.06
C GLN A 165 -23.39 20.04 8.03
N LYS A 166 -22.97 18.80 8.28
CA LYS A 166 -21.79 18.52 9.09
C LYS A 166 -20.54 19.06 8.40
N THR A 167 -19.60 19.56 9.19
CA THR A 167 -18.34 20.06 8.65
C THR A 167 -17.40 18.90 8.28
N PRO A 168 -16.49 19.08 7.31
CA PRO A 168 -15.59 18.02 6.88
C PRO A 168 -14.66 17.48 7.98
N TRP A 169 -14.38 18.25 9.04
CA TRP A 169 -13.57 17.78 10.16
C TRP A 169 -14.41 17.02 11.20
N GLU A 170 -15.68 17.38 11.39
CA GLU A 170 -16.61 16.60 12.24
C GLU A 170 -16.86 15.22 11.65
N GLU A 171 -17.09 15.12 10.33
CA GLU A 171 -17.23 13.84 9.65
C GLU A 171 -15.98 12.96 9.80
N ARG A 172 -14.79 13.56 9.74
CA ARG A 172 -13.52 12.86 9.98
C ARG A 172 -13.40 12.37 11.42
N GLU A 173 -13.80 13.15 12.41
CA GLU A 173 -13.80 12.73 13.81
C GLU A 173 -14.82 11.61 14.06
N GLU A 174 -16.04 11.71 13.53
CA GLU A 174 -17.02 10.63 13.60
C GLU A 174 -16.50 9.34 12.97
N LYS A 175 -15.88 9.44 11.78
CA LYS A 175 -15.24 8.29 11.13
C LYS A 175 -14.16 7.67 12.01
N LYS A 176 -13.30 8.49 12.62
CA LYS A 176 -12.28 7.99 13.56
C LYS A 176 -12.89 7.26 14.76
N GLN A 177 -14.01 7.76 15.30
CA GLN A 177 -14.71 7.07 16.40
C GLN A 177 -15.29 5.74 15.94
N ARG A 178 -15.97 5.72 14.79
CA ARG A 178 -16.51 4.49 14.19
C ARG A 178 -15.41 3.46 13.94
N ASP A 179 -14.29 3.86 13.33
CA ASP A 179 -13.14 2.99 13.05
C ASP A 179 -12.51 2.47 14.36
N LYS A 180 -12.43 3.31 15.40
CA LYS A 180 -11.92 2.92 16.72
C LYS A 180 -12.83 1.91 17.40
N GLU A 181 -14.14 2.13 17.37
CA GLU A 181 -15.14 1.21 17.90
C GLU A 181 -15.11 -0.12 17.15
N GLN A 182 -15.01 -0.09 15.82
CA GLN A 182 -14.88 -1.29 15.00
C GLN A 182 -13.62 -2.08 15.38
N ARG A 183 -12.46 -1.44 15.49
CA ARG A 183 -11.22 -2.09 15.94
C ARG A 183 -11.35 -2.70 17.33
N LEU A 184 -12.03 -2.02 18.26
CA LEU A 184 -12.28 -2.56 19.60
C LEU A 184 -13.21 -3.78 19.57
N ARG A 185 -14.21 -3.80 18.69
CA ARG A 185 -15.06 -4.98 18.47
C ARG A 185 -14.24 -6.14 17.89
N GLU A 186 -13.44 -5.90 16.86
CA GLU A 186 -12.57 -6.92 16.25
C GLU A 186 -11.55 -7.51 17.24
N ILE A 187 -10.99 -6.69 18.13
CA ILE A 187 -10.08 -7.18 19.18
C ILE A 187 -10.85 -8.09 20.15
N LYS A 188 -12.02 -7.65 20.62
CA LYS A 188 -12.86 -8.48 21.50
C LYS A 188 -13.24 -9.80 20.84
N GLU A 189 -13.63 -9.79 19.56
CA GLU A 189 -13.98 -10.99 18.80
C GLU A 189 -12.79 -11.94 18.57
N ARG A 190 -11.54 -11.47 18.63
CA ARG A 190 -10.35 -12.33 18.55
C ARG A 190 -9.98 -12.98 19.88
N ASP A 191 -10.39 -12.38 21.00
CA ASP A 191 -10.02 -12.83 22.35
C ASP A 191 -11.05 -13.83 22.95
N TYR A 192 -12.21 -14.03 22.30
CA TYR A 192 -13.21 -15.07 22.62
C TYR A 192 -13.11 -16.26 21.67
#